data_AF-A0A2H9U0D6-F1
#
_entry.id   AF-A0A2H9U0D6-F1
#
_cell.length_a   1.000
_cell.length_b   1.000
_cell.length_c   1.000
_cell.angle_alpha   90.00
_cell.angle_beta   90.00
_cell.angle_gamma   90.00
#
_symmetry.space_group_name_H-M   'P 1'
#
loop_
_entity.id
_entity.type
_entity.pdbx_description
1 polymer ?
#
loop_
_entity_poly.entity_id
_entity_poly.type
_entity_poly.pdbx_seq_one_letter_code
_entity_poly.pdbx_strand_id
1 'polypeptide(L)'
;ASILSEQPLNRQSLAELEKGLEAELTREQLANASALLLEKIGELMDEAIAAAGVQPDRIFVTGGSARSPLIARFIRQKLPAIPLEGGDDFGSVAAGLARYAERLYSSQP
;
A
#
# COMPACT_ATOMS: atom_id res chain seq x y z
N ALA A 1 1.14 0.50 -12.36
CA ALA A 1 0.08 0.21 -11.39
C ALA A 1 -0.45 -1.19 -11.69
N SER A 2 -0.77 -2.00 -10.69
CA SER A 2 -1.27 -3.36 -10.91
C SER A 2 -2.63 -3.31 -11.63
N ILE A 3 -2.83 -4.16 -12.64
CA ILE A 3 -4.05 -4.19 -13.49
C ILE A 3 -5.33 -4.32 -12.63
N LEU A 4 -5.27 -5.11 -11.54
CA LEU A 4 -6.42 -5.33 -10.66
C LEU A 4 -6.67 -4.19 -9.66
N SER A 5 -5.74 -3.24 -9.54
CA SER A 5 -5.98 -2.00 -8.79
C SER A 5 -6.93 -1.06 -9.54
N GLU A 6 -6.89 -1.07 -10.87
CA GLU A 6 -7.72 -0.22 -11.73
C GLU A 6 -8.99 -0.95 -12.20
N GLN A 7 -8.87 -2.23 -12.54
CA GLN A 7 -9.96 -3.03 -13.10
C GLN A 7 -10.38 -4.16 -12.15
N PRO A 8 -11.67 -4.57 -12.13
CA PRO A 8 -12.13 -5.66 -11.26
C PRO A 8 -11.75 -7.06 -11.78
N LEU A 9 -11.45 -7.16 -13.07
CA LEU A 9 -11.22 -8.39 -13.82
C LEU A 9 -10.07 -8.17 -14.81
N ASN A 10 -9.22 -9.19 -14.98
CA ASN A 10 -8.21 -9.24 -16.02
C ASN A 10 -8.18 -10.66 -16.61
N ARG A 11 -8.01 -10.78 -17.92
CA ARG A 11 -7.68 -12.05 -18.57
C ARG A 11 -6.22 -11.99 -18.99
N GLN A 12 -5.40 -12.81 -18.34
CA GLN A 12 -3.97 -12.87 -18.60
C GLN A 12 -3.68 -14.06 -19.49
N SER A 13 -3.16 -13.78 -20.69
CA SER A 13 -2.66 -14.82 -21.56
C SER A 13 -1.40 -15.45 -20.97
N LEU A 14 -1.34 -16.78 -21.03
CA LEU A 14 -0.22 -17.62 -20.62
C LEU A 14 0.29 -18.44 -21.82
N ALA A 15 0.15 -17.90 -23.04
CA ALA A 15 0.53 -18.56 -24.28
C ALA A 15 2.01 -18.99 -24.37
N GLU A 16 2.88 -18.41 -23.53
CA GLU A 16 4.28 -18.81 -23.36
C GLU A 16 4.43 -20.21 -22.73
N LEU A 17 3.44 -20.66 -21.95
CA LEU A 17 3.40 -21.99 -21.35
C LEU A 17 2.66 -22.99 -22.26
N GLU A 18 1.47 -22.61 -22.74
CA GLU A 18 0.64 -23.44 -23.61
C GLU A 18 -0.24 -22.56 -24.50
N LYS A 19 -0.28 -22.87 -25.80
CA LYS A 19 -1.06 -22.09 -26.77
C LYS A 19 -2.55 -22.08 -26.41
N GLY A 20 -3.08 -20.89 -26.14
CA GLY A 20 -4.51 -20.70 -25.79
C GLY A 20 -4.80 -20.82 -24.29
N LEU A 21 -3.78 -21.01 -23.45
CA LEU A 21 -3.93 -20.96 -22.00
C LEU A 21 -4.18 -19.51 -21.55
N GLU A 22 -5.28 -19.31 -20.83
CA GLU A 22 -5.70 -18.01 -20.31
C GLU A 22 -6.05 -18.17 -18.82
N ALA A 23 -5.64 -17.20 -18.01
CA ALA A 23 -6.02 -17.12 -16.61
C ALA A 23 -6.97 -15.94 -16.39
N GLU A 24 -8.14 -16.22 -15.83
CA GLU A 24 -9.04 -15.18 -15.36
C GLU A 24 -8.66 -14.78 -13.94
N LEU A 25 -8.37 -13.50 -13.75
CA LEU A 25 -7.92 -12.92 -12.50
C LEU A 25 -8.95 -11.88 -12.04
N THR A 26 -9.50 -12.08 -10.86
CA THR A 26 -10.49 -11.18 -10.25
C THR A 26 -9.91 -10.48 -9.04
N ARG A 27 -10.46 -9.31 -8.70
CA ARG A 27 -10.12 -8.60 -7.46
C ARG A 27 -10.43 -9.41 -6.21
N GLU A 28 -11.43 -10.29 -6.26
CA GLU A 28 -11.77 -11.19 -5.16
C GLU A 28 -10.71 -12.28 -4.95
N GLN A 29 -10.23 -12.92 -6.02
CA GLN A 29 -9.10 -13.85 -5.93
C GLN A 29 -7.86 -13.18 -5.36
N LEU A 30 -7.55 -11.95 -5.80
CA LEU A 30 -6.44 -11.18 -5.23
C LEU A 30 -6.67 -10.87 -3.75
N ALA A 31 -7.88 -10.48 -3.35
CA ALA A 31 -8.23 -10.22 -1.96
C ALA A 31 -8.02 -11.47 -1.08
N ASN A 32 -8.52 -12.61 -1.53
CA ASN A 32 -8.40 -13.89 -0.83
C ASN A 32 -6.93 -14.33 -0.72
N ALA A 33 -6.17 -14.24 -1.80
CA ALA A 33 -4.73 -14.56 -1.80
C ALA A 33 -3.91 -13.61 -0.90
N SER A 34 -4.37 -12.37 -0.72
CA SER A 34 -3.68 -11.35 0.09
C SER A 34 -4.11 -11.33 1.56
N ALA A 35 -5.14 -12.08 1.95
CA ALA A 35 -5.78 -11.97 3.26
C ALA A 35 -4.79 -12.13 4.43
N LEU A 36 -3.97 -13.19 4.40
CA LEU A 36 -2.94 -13.44 5.41
C LEU A 36 -1.89 -12.31 5.49
N LEU A 37 -1.57 -11.70 4.34
CA LEU A 37 -0.58 -10.64 4.26
C LEU A 37 -1.14 -9.32 4.83
N LEU A 38 -2.43 -9.05 4.58
CA LEU A 38 -3.15 -7.93 5.18
C LEU A 38 -3.27 -8.11 6.70
N GLU A 39 -3.56 -9.31 7.18
CA GLU A 39 -3.63 -9.62 8.62
C GLU A 39 -2.31 -9.27 9.33
N LYS A 40 -1.18 -9.71 8.78
CA LYS A 40 0.16 -9.36 9.30
C LYS A 40 0.43 -7.86 9.31
N ILE A 41 -0.02 -7.12 8.28
CA ILE A 41 0.05 -5.65 8.29
C ILE A 41 -0.78 -5.09 9.46
N GLY A 42 -1.97 -5.65 9.70
CA GLY A 42 -2.81 -5.29 10.83
C GLY A 42 -2.14 -5.54 12.19
N GLU A 43 -1.48 -6.68 12.37
CA GLU A 43 -0.74 -7.00 13.60
C GLU A 43 0.38 -5.97 13.85
N LEU A 44 1.18 -5.66 12.82
CA LEU A 44 2.23 -4.65 12.93
C LEU A 44 1.69 -3.25 13.25
N MET A 45 0.52 -2.91 12.73
CA MET A 45 -0.15 -1.65 13.09
C MET A 45 -0.56 -1.63 14.56
N ASP A 46 -1.13 -2.74 15.07
CA ASP A 46 -1.52 -2.84 16.49
C ASP A 46 -0.31 -2.74 17.41
N GLU A 47 0.78 -3.43 17.06
CA GLU A 47 2.05 -3.36 17.80
C GLU A 47 2.61 -1.94 17.86
N ALA A 48 2.60 -1.22 16.72
CA ALA A 48 3.08 0.15 16.66
C ALA A 48 2.23 1.12 17.50
N ILE A 49 0.91 0.97 17.45
CA ILE A 49 -0.03 1.76 18.26
C ILE A 49 0.16 1.46 19.75
N ALA A 50 0.29 0.18 20.11
CA ALA A 50 0.53 -0.24 21.49
C ALA A 50 1.88 0.31 22.02
N ALA A 51 2.94 0.23 21.22
CA ALA A 51 4.26 0.75 21.59
C ALA A 51 4.27 2.27 21.74
N ALA A 52 3.50 3.00 20.92
CA ALA A 52 3.35 4.44 21.02
C ALA A 52 2.48 4.87 22.23
N GLY A 53 1.59 3.99 22.70
CA GLY A 53 0.66 4.25 23.80
C GLY A 53 -0.45 5.25 23.45
N VAL A 54 -0.64 5.55 22.16
CA VAL A 54 -1.59 6.55 21.67
C VAL A 54 -2.13 6.18 20.29
N GLN A 55 -3.36 6.60 19.99
CA GLN A 55 -3.95 6.44 18.66
C GLN A 55 -3.39 7.47 17.68
N PRO A 56 -3.17 7.12 16.41
CA PRO A 56 -2.71 8.08 15.42
C PRO A 56 -3.85 9.05 15.04
N ASP A 57 -3.52 10.31 14.77
CA ASP A 57 -4.50 11.27 14.26
C ASP A 57 -4.71 11.16 12.74
N ARG A 58 -3.73 10.60 12.03
CA ARG A 58 -3.69 10.48 10.56
C ARG A 58 -2.90 9.26 10.14
N ILE A 59 -3.28 8.65 9.02
CA ILE A 59 -2.56 7.54 8.41
C ILE A 59 -2.09 7.95 7.02
N PHE A 60 -0.79 7.80 6.77
CA PHE A 60 -0.18 8.02 5.46
C PHE A 60 0.31 6.68 4.91
N VAL A 61 -0.05 6.38 3.67
CA VAL A 61 0.46 5.19 2.97
C VAL A 61 1.40 5.64 1.87
N THR A 62 2.58 5.02 1.80
CA THR A 62 3.62 5.32 0.82
C THR A 62 4.08 4.05 0.10
N GLY A 63 4.77 4.21 -1.04
CA GLY A 63 5.27 3.11 -1.86
C GLY A 63 4.28 2.60 -2.91
N GLY A 64 4.74 1.72 -3.80
CA GLY A 64 3.98 1.30 -4.98
C GLY A 64 2.63 0.63 -4.69
N SER A 65 2.45 0.10 -3.48
CA SER A 65 1.20 -0.52 -3.00
C SER A 65 0.19 0.48 -2.42
N ALA A 66 0.55 1.76 -2.25
CA ALA A 66 -0.33 2.79 -1.71
C ALA A 66 -1.61 3.00 -2.53
N ARG A 67 -1.55 2.74 -3.85
CA ARG A 67 -2.71 2.75 -4.75
C ARG A 67 -3.58 1.51 -4.69
N SER A 68 -3.25 0.53 -3.85
CA SER A 68 -4.03 -0.71 -3.74
C SER A 68 -5.37 -0.44 -3.04
N PRO A 69 -6.52 -0.67 -3.72
CA PRO A 69 -7.82 -0.54 -3.07
C PRO A 69 -8.01 -1.53 -1.92
N LEU A 70 -7.31 -2.67 -1.96
CA LEU A 70 -7.34 -3.68 -0.90
C LEU A 70 -6.72 -3.17 0.39
N ILE A 71 -5.55 -2.53 0.31
CA ILE A 71 -4.87 -1.96 1.48
C ILE A 71 -5.68 -0.79 2.05
N ALA A 72 -6.14 0.12 1.18
CA ALA A 72 -6.94 1.26 1.63
C ALA A 72 -8.24 0.82 2.33
N ARG A 73 -8.92 -0.22 1.81
CA ARG A 73 -10.11 -0.79 2.45
C ARG A 73 -9.78 -1.44 3.79
N PHE A 74 -8.72 -2.23 3.85
CA PHE A 74 -8.28 -2.90 5.09
C PHE A 74 -7.99 -1.90 6.20
N ILE A 75 -7.21 -0.85 5.91
CA ILE A 75 -6.86 0.20 6.88
C ILE A 75 -8.12 0.92 7.38
N ARG A 76 -9.03 1.32 6.46
CA ARG A 76 -10.29 1.98 6.82
C ARG A 76 -11.21 1.11 7.67
N GLN A 77 -11.20 -0.21 7.47
CA GLN A 77 -11.96 -1.14 8.32
C GLN A 77 -11.37 -1.26 9.71
N LYS A 78 -10.04 -1.29 9.82
CA LYS A 78 -9.33 -1.42 11.10
C LYS A 78 -9.38 -0.14 11.94
N LEU A 79 -9.24 1.02 11.31
CA LEU A 79 -9.18 2.34 11.97
C LEU A 79 -10.18 3.31 11.33
N PRO A 80 -11.51 3.08 11.49
CA PRO A 80 -12.55 3.79 10.74
C PRO A 80 -12.66 5.28 11.05
N ALA A 81 -12.20 5.72 12.23
CA ALA A 81 -12.24 7.12 12.64
C ALA A 81 -11.02 7.94 12.19
N ILE A 82 -9.97 7.28 11.66
CA ILE A 82 -8.68 7.92 11.40
C ILE A 82 -8.57 8.23 9.89
N PRO A 83 -8.37 9.49 9.49
CA PRO A 83 -8.25 9.86 8.09
C PRO A 83 -7.06 9.16 7.42
N LEU A 84 -7.34 8.55 6.27
CA LEU A 84 -6.34 7.93 5.40
C LEU A 84 -5.97 8.90 4.28
N GLU A 85 -4.74 9.39 4.30
CA GLU A 85 -4.20 10.33 3.31
C GLU A 85 -3.34 9.60 2.28
N GLY A 86 -3.52 9.96 1.00
CA GLY A 86 -2.68 9.48 -0.09
C GLY A 86 -1.36 10.22 -0.10
N GLY A 87 -0.26 9.53 0.21
CA GLY A 87 1.08 10.06 0.01
C GLY A 87 1.50 9.93 -1.44
N ASP A 88 2.25 10.90 -1.98
CA ASP A 88 2.85 10.80 -3.31
C ASP A 88 3.65 9.48 -3.43
N ASP A 89 3.16 8.62 -4.34
CA ASP A 89 3.34 7.16 -4.31
C ASP A 89 4.78 6.70 -4.57
N PHE A 90 5.63 7.56 -5.13
CA PHE A 90 7.01 7.22 -5.49
C PHE A 90 8.03 8.26 -5.04
N GLY A 91 7.63 9.50 -4.76
CA GLY A 91 8.55 10.60 -4.42
C GLY A 91 8.69 10.90 -2.94
N SER A 92 7.74 10.48 -2.09
CA SER A 92 7.64 10.95 -0.69
C SER A 92 8.88 10.63 0.17
N VAL A 93 9.41 9.41 0.06
CA VAL A 93 10.64 9.02 0.79
C VAL A 93 11.86 9.80 0.30
N ALA A 94 12.06 9.85 -1.02
CA ALA A 94 13.19 10.56 -1.63
C ALA A 94 13.15 12.07 -1.33
N ALA A 95 11.97 12.68 -1.43
CA ALA A 95 11.75 14.09 -1.10
C ALA A 95 12.00 14.37 0.39
N GLY A 96 11.58 13.46 1.29
CA GLY A 96 11.86 13.57 2.72
C GLY A 96 13.35 13.55 3.02
N LEU A 97 14.08 12.61 2.41
CA LEU A 97 15.55 12.51 2.54
C LEU A 97 16.26 13.73 1.96
N ALA A 98 15.84 14.23 0.79
CA ALA A 98 16.42 15.41 0.17
C ALA A 98 16.22 16.68 1.02
N ARG A 99 15.01 16.89 1.57
CA ARG A 99 14.72 18.00 2.49
C ARG A 99 15.52 17.89 3.80
N TYR A 100 15.75 16.66 4.27
CA TYR A 100 16.59 16.45 5.45
C TYR A 100 18.06 16.77 5.15
N ALA A 101 18.57 16.35 3.99
CA ALA A 101 19.91 16.70 3.54
C ALA A 101 20.06 18.22 3.37
N GLU A 102 19.09 18.89 2.76
CA GLU A 102 19.07 20.35 2.66
C GLU A 102 19.20 20.98 4.05
N ARG A 103 18.41 20.59 5.05
CA ARG A 103 18.54 21.12 6.42
C ARG A 103 19.92 20.90 7.05
N LEU A 104 20.59 19.79 6.73
CA LEU A 104 21.91 19.48 7.27
C LEU A 104 23.04 20.25 6.57
N TYR A 105 22.91 20.51 5.27
CA TYR A 105 24.01 21.01 4.44
C TYR A 105 23.80 22.41 3.86
N SER A 106 22.60 22.99 3.93
CA SER A 106 22.34 24.37 3.49
C SER A 106 22.84 25.44 4.47
N SER A 107 23.41 25.03 5.60
CA SER A 107 24.08 25.89 6.60
C SER A 107 25.59 25.65 6.69
N GLN A 108 26.26 25.26 5.60
CA GLN A 108 27.72 25.35 5.52
C GLN A 108 28.13 26.59 4.72
N PRO A 109 28.99 27.48 5.28
CA PRO A 109 29.56 28.60 4.53
C PRO A 109 30.48 28.13 3.40
#